data_AF-A0A0Q2LIZ3-F1
#
_entry.id   AF-A0A0Q2LIZ3-F1
#
_cell.length_a   1.000
_cell.length_b   1.000
_cell.length_c   1.000
_cell.angle_alpha   90.00
_cell.angle_beta   90.00
_cell.angle_gamma   90.00
#
_symmetry.space_group_name_H-M   'P 1'
#
loop_
_entity.id
_entity.type
_entity.pdbx_description
1 polymer ?
#
loop_
_entity_poly.entity_id
_entity_poly.type
_entity_poly.pdbx_seq_one_letter_code
_entity_poly.pdbx_strand_id
1 'polypeptide(L)'
;MPLVITAPGIMAQAATDLETIGSALYEAHTLAADSTAAVLPAAADEVSANIAHVFSDYGKEYQQLAGQAAVFHEQFAQHLNVSAGMYAGAEAVNATLLQPLASILNPIIGFEGLPAPLYDLWAPLSYQLGKAVFFDNPLGPYLLAPVGIAAIIFIVVLAVSLLVFFLYVLPVLLEAISPTLRALSFSPIFGALTAIA
;
A
#
# COMPACT_ATOMS: atom_id res chain seq x y z
N MET A 1 -1.89 -2.72 -17.48
CA MET A 1 -1.12 -1.64 -16.85
C MET A 1 -0.22 -2.30 -15.80
N PRO A 2 1.10 -2.09 -15.81
CA PRO A 2 1.96 -2.69 -14.79
C PRO A 2 1.66 -2.07 -13.42
N LEU A 3 1.57 -2.91 -12.39
CA LEU A 3 1.43 -2.48 -11.00
C LEU A 3 2.82 -2.06 -10.49
N VAL A 4 2.99 -0.78 -10.17
CA VAL A 4 4.22 -0.25 -9.57
C VAL A 4 3.98 -0.13 -8.07
N ILE A 5 4.69 -0.95 -7.30
CA ILE A 5 4.70 -0.89 -5.83
C ILE A 5 5.98 -0.15 -5.43
N THR A 6 5.86 0.84 -4.55
CA THR A 6 7.00 1.61 -4.02
C THR A 6 7.22 1.23 -2.55
N ALA A 7 8.47 1.26 -2.11
CA ALA A 7 8.86 1.01 -0.73
C ALA A 7 9.72 2.20 -0.24
N PRO A 8 9.12 3.19 0.43
CA PRO A 8 9.80 4.46 0.72
C PRO A 8 11.11 4.32 1.50
N GLY A 9 11.16 3.39 2.46
CA GLY A 9 12.38 3.11 3.23
C GLY A 9 13.54 2.60 2.38
N ILE A 10 13.26 1.77 1.36
CA ILE A 10 14.29 1.27 0.43
C ILE A 10 14.78 2.38 -0.50
N MET A 11 13.89 3.29 -0.90
CA MET A 11 14.25 4.44 -1.73
C MET A 11 15.18 5.41 -0.97
N ALA A 12 14.91 5.67 0.31
CA ALA A 12 15.76 6.50 1.15
C ALA A 12 17.15 5.86 1.39
N GLN A 13 17.19 4.54 1.61
CA GLN A 13 18.46 3.80 1.69
C GLN A 13 19.25 3.90 0.38
N ALA A 14 18.59 3.68 -0.76
CA ALA A 14 19.23 3.78 -2.07
C ALA A 14 19.78 5.18 -2.34
N ALA A 15 19.10 6.24 -1.90
CA ALA A 15 19.63 7.60 -1.99
C ALA A 15 20.92 7.78 -1.17
N THR A 16 20.98 7.20 0.02
CA THR A 16 22.19 7.23 0.88
C THR A 16 23.34 6.43 0.27
N ASP A 17 23.05 5.27 -0.33
CA ASP A 17 24.05 4.48 -1.04
C ASP A 17 24.60 5.23 -2.25
N LEU A 18 23.74 5.95 -2.99
CA LEU A 18 24.13 6.80 -4.11
C LEU A 18 25.02 7.95 -3.64
N GLU A 19 24.71 8.63 -2.54
CA GLU A 19 25.60 9.67 -1.96
C GLU A 19 26.99 9.11 -1.65
N THR A 20 27.05 7.91 -1.06
CA THR A 20 28.31 7.21 -0.77
C THR A 20 29.11 6.91 -2.05
N ILE A 21 28.44 6.40 -3.08
CA ILE A 21 29.06 6.14 -4.40
C ILE A 21 29.57 7.45 -5.01
N GLY A 22 28.78 8.53 -4.94
CA GLY A 22 29.14 9.85 -5.46
C GLY A 22 30.42 10.39 -4.81
N SER A 23 30.55 10.25 -3.48
CA SER A 23 31.77 10.62 -2.74
C SER A 23 32.98 9.81 -3.19
N ALA A 24 32.85 8.49 -3.29
CA ALA A 24 33.95 7.62 -3.73
C ALA A 24 34.39 7.92 -5.18
N LEU A 25 33.43 8.22 -6.07
CA LEU A 25 33.73 8.63 -7.44
C LEU A 25 34.45 9.98 -7.47
N TYR A 26 34.03 10.96 -6.67
CA TYR A 26 34.70 12.25 -6.57
C TYR A 26 36.16 12.09 -6.13
N GLU A 27 36.42 11.30 -5.09
CA GLU A 27 37.79 10.99 -4.65
C GLU A 27 38.62 10.32 -5.75
N ALA A 28 38.05 9.32 -6.44
CA ALA A 28 38.73 8.65 -7.54
C ALA A 28 39.04 9.60 -8.70
N HIS A 29 38.11 10.48 -9.07
CA HIS A 29 38.30 11.48 -10.13
C HIS A 29 39.40 12.47 -9.78
N THR A 30 39.39 13.01 -8.55
CA THR A 30 40.42 13.95 -8.10
C THR A 30 41.81 13.32 -8.06
N LEU A 31 41.93 12.06 -7.62
CA LEU A 31 43.19 11.33 -7.61
C LEU A 31 43.72 11.07 -9.04
N ALA A 32 42.84 10.80 -9.99
CA ALA A 32 43.20 10.49 -11.37
C ALA A 32 43.39 11.73 -12.25
N ALA A 33 42.88 12.90 -11.84
CA ALA A 33 42.82 14.10 -12.67
C ALA A 33 44.19 14.51 -13.22
N ASP A 34 45.19 14.68 -12.36
CA ASP A 34 46.51 15.16 -12.78
C ASP A 34 47.22 14.15 -13.68
N SER A 35 47.18 12.86 -13.34
CA SER A 35 47.87 11.81 -14.11
C SER A 35 47.26 11.56 -15.48
N THR A 36 45.97 11.88 -15.66
CA THR A 36 45.26 11.72 -16.94
C THR A 36 45.26 12.99 -17.79
N ALA A 37 45.34 14.17 -17.18
CA ALA A 37 45.33 15.46 -17.89
C ALA A 37 46.74 16.00 -18.23
N ALA A 38 47.80 15.45 -17.63
CA ALA A 38 49.18 15.84 -17.84
C ALA A 38 50.07 14.64 -18.22
N VAL A 39 49.70 13.94 -19.29
CA VAL A 39 50.45 12.78 -19.80
C VAL A 39 51.78 13.26 -20.38
N LEU A 40 52.87 12.62 -19.96
CA LEU A 40 54.21 12.91 -20.46
C LEU A 40 54.51 12.12 -21.75
N PRO A 41 55.30 12.68 -22.69
CA PRO A 41 55.75 11.95 -23.88
C PRO A 41 56.57 10.71 -23.50
N ALA A 42 56.36 9.59 -24.20
CA ALA A 42 57.14 8.38 -23.99
C ALA A 42 58.61 8.52 -24.45
N ALA A 43 58.85 9.38 -25.44
CA ALA A 43 60.16 9.74 -25.96
C ALA A 43 60.16 11.21 -26.46
N ALA A 44 61.35 11.72 -26.81
CA ALA A 44 61.54 13.12 -27.21
C ALA A 44 61.13 13.44 -28.66
N ASP A 45 60.57 12.48 -29.39
CA ASP A 45 60.13 12.67 -30.77
C ASP A 45 58.75 13.34 -30.85
N GLU A 46 58.47 13.97 -32.00
CA GLU A 46 57.22 14.69 -32.24
C GLU A 46 55.98 13.78 -32.21
N VAL A 47 56.10 12.51 -32.57
CA VAL A 47 54.97 11.58 -32.55
C VAL A 47 54.58 11.27 -31.11
N SER A 48 55.55 10.96 -30.25
CA SER A 48 55.33 10.77 -28.80
C SER A 48 54.76 12.01 -28.13
N ALA A 49 55.25 13.20 -28.49
CA ALA A 49 54.73 14.46 -27.97
C ALA A 49 53.26 14.70 -28.38
N ASN A 50 52.93 14.49 -29.66
CA ASN A 50 51.58 14.63 -30.18
C ASN A 50 50.61 13.60 -29.55
N ILE A 51 51.05 12.35 -29.36
CA ILE A 51 50.25 11.32 -28.70
C ILE A 51 49.94 11.72 -27.25
N ALA A 52 50.96 12.16 -26.49
CA ALA A 52 50.78 12.62 -25.12
C ALA A 52 49.84 13.84 -25.03
N HIS A 53 49.91 14.75 -26.00
CA HIS A 53 49.01 15.89 -26.10
C HIS A 53 47.55 15.46 -26.31
N VAL A 54 47.28 14.56 -27.26
CA VAL A 54 45.93 14.05 -27.53
C VAL A 54 45.34 13.36 -26.28
N PHE A 55 46.12 12.53 -25.59
CA PHE A 55 45.65 11.90 -24.35
C PHE A 55 45.40 12.89 -23.23
N SER A 56 46.27 13.88 -23.07
CA SER A 56 46.10 14.94 -22.06
C SER A 56 44.83 15.76 -22.32
N ASP A 57 44.54 16.09 -23.57
CA ASP A 57 43.33 16.83 -23.93
C ASP A 57 42.07 15.98 -23.70
N TYR A 58 42.08 14.72 -24.10
CA TYR A 58 40.99 13.79 -23.79
C TYR A 58 40.78 13.64 -22.28
N GLY A 59 41.86 13.59 -21.49
CA GLY A 59 41.82 13.58 -20.04
C GLY A 59 41.10 14.81 -19.48
N LYS A 60 41.42 16.02 -19.97
CA LYS A 60 40.75 17.26 -19.55
C LYS A 60 39.27 17.27 -19.91
N GLU A 61 38.91 16.85 -21.12
CA GLU A 61 37.51 16.74 -21.56
C GLU A 61 36.73 15.73 -20.70
N TYR A 62 37.35 14.59 -20.40
CA TYR A 62 36.78 13.59 -19.50
C TYR A 62 36.52 14.15 -18.10
N GLN A 63 37.49 14.86 -17.50
CA GLN A 63 37.32 15.46 -16.17
C GLN A 63 36.21 16.51 -16.15
N GLN A 64 36.07 17.29 -17.23
CA GLN A 64 34.97 18.25 -17.36
C GLN A 64 33.60 17.55 -17.42
N LEU A 65 33.49 16.47 -18.20
CA LEU A 65 32.25 15.68 -18.30
C LEU A 65 31.94 14.96 -16.99
N ALA A 66 32.96 14.40 -16.32
CA ALA A 66 32.83 13.78 -15.01
C ALA A 66 32.28 14.75 -13.96
N GLY A 67 32.71 16.01 -13.99
CA GLY A 67 32.14 17.07 -13.14
C GLY A 67 30.64 17.29 -13.39
N GLN A 68 30.20 17.31 -14.65
CA GLN A 68 28.77 17.43 -14.99
C GLN A 68 27.97 16.21 -14.55
N ALA A 69 28.53 15.01 -14.70
CA ALA A 69 27.93 13.77 -14.24
C ALA A 69 27.79 13.73 -12.71
N ALA A 70 28.77 14.25 -11.97
CA ALA A 70 28.72 14.35 -10.51
C ALA A 70 27.55 15.24 -10.04
N VAL A 71 27.35 16.40 -10.69
CA VAL A 71 26.21 17.30 -10.39
C VAL A 71 24.87 16.60 -10.68
N PHE A 72 24.77 15.90 -11.81
CA PHE A 72 23.57 15.12 -12.13
C PHE A 72 23.31 14.03 -11.08
N HIS A 73 24.36 13.30 -10.67
CA HIS A 73 24.27 12.23 -9.68
C HIS A 73 23.79 12.74 -8.32
N GLU A 74 24.32 13.88 -7.85
CA GLU A 74 23.87 14.54 -6.63
C GLU A 74 22.39 14.94 -6.71
N GLN A 75 21.98 15.58 -7.81
CA GLN A 75 20.59 15.93 -8.03
C GLN A 75 19.69 14.69 -8.06
N PHE A 76 20.12 13.60 -8.70
CA PHE A 76 19.36 12.36 -8.75
C PHE A 76 19.16 11.76 -7.36
N ALA A 77 20.21 11.67 -6.54
CA ALA A 77 20.12 11.18 -5.17
C ALA A 77 19.17 12.05 -4.33
N GLN A 78 19.26 13.37 -4.47
CA GLN A 78 18.38 14.31 -3.77
C GLN A 78 16.91 14.13 -4.18
N HIS A 79 16.61 14.01 -5.48
CA HIS A 79 15.24 13.78 -5.97
C HIS A 79 14.68 12.45 -5.50
N LEU A 80 15.51 11.40 -5.46
CA LEU A 80 15.11 10.09 -4.95
C LEU A 80 14.73 10.17 -3.47
N ASN A 81 15.53 10.86 -2.66
CA ASN A 81 15.27 11.05 -1.24
C ASN A 81 13.99 11.87 -0.99
N VAL A 82 13.80 12.97 -1.72
CA VAL A 82 12.56 13.78 -1.65
C VAL A 82 11.34 12.95 -2.02
N SER A 83 11.44 12.15 -3.08
CA SER A 83 10.35 11.26 -3.51
C SER A 83 10.02 10.21 -2.46
N ALA A 84 11.04 9.62 -1.83
CA ALA A 84 10.87 8.68 -0.71
C ALA A 84 10.10 9.34 0.45
N GLY A 85 10.47 10.57 0.83
CA GLY A 85 9.77 11.35 1.85
C GLY A 85 8.31 11.63 1.49
N MET A 86 8.01 11.93 0.22
CA MET A 86 6.63 12.13 -0.25
C MET A 86 5.79 10.86 -0.14
N TYR A 87 6.31 9.71 -0.56
CA TYR A 87 5.58 8.45 -0.45
C TYR A 87 5.39 8.03 1.01
N ALA A 88 6.42 8.17 1.86
CA ALA A 88 6.30 7.91 3.29
C ALA A 88 5.26 8.82 3.96
N GLY A 89 5.22 10.10 3.58
CA GLY A 89 4.19 11.05 4.02
C GLY A 89 2.79 10.62 3.60
N ALA A 90 2.62 10.17 2.35
CA ALA A 90 1.34 9.66 1.85
C ALA A 90 0.90 8.39 2.61
N GLU A 91 1.82 7.47 2.90
CA GLU A 91 1.55 6.29 3.73
C GLU A 91 1.10 6.68 5.14
N ALA A 92 1.76 7.65 5.77
CA ALA A 92 1.41 8.14 7.11
C ALA A 92 0.02 8.82 7.14
N VAL A 93 -0.30 9.63 6.13
CA VAL A 93 -1.63 10.24 5.99
C VAL A 93 -2.69 9.16 5.80
N ASN A 94 -2.45 8.19 4.91
CA ASN A 94 -3.38 7.07 4.69
C ASN A 94 -3.57 6.24 5.96
N ALA A 95 -2.49 5.94 6.70
CA ALA A 95 -2.58 5.24 7.98
C ALA A 95 -3.42 6.02 9.00
N THR A 96 -3.25 7.34 9.07
CA THR A 96 -4.04 8.21 9.96
C THR A 96 -5.52 8.23 9.57
N LEU A 97 -5.84 8.33 8.27
CA LEU A 97 -7.22 8.30 7.77
C LEU A 97 -7.91 6.94 8.02
N LEU A 98 -7.15 5.85 7.97
CA LEU A 98 -7.66 4.50 8.21
C LEU A 98 -7.68 4.12 9.70
N GLN A 99 -7.00 4.87 10.58
CA GLN A 99 -6.95 4.57 12.01
C GLN A 99 -8.34 4.56 12.67
N PRO A 100 -9.25 5.54 12.44
CA PRO A 100 -10.61 5.49 12.99
C PRO A 100 -11.38 4.26 12.52
N LEU A 101 -11.23 3.90 11.24
CA LEU A 101 -11.85 2.70 10.67
C LEU A 101 -11.29 1.44 11.32
N ALA A 102 -9.97 1.35 11.51
CA ALA A 102 -9.34 0.24 12.21
C ALA A 102 -9.82 0.13 13.67
N SER A 103 -9.98 1.24 14.38
CA SER A 103 -10.51 1.26 15.76
C SER A 103 -11.98 0.81 15.83
N ILE A 104 -12.80 1.15 14.84
CA ILE A 104 -14.20 0.69 14.75
C ILE A 104 -14.26 -0.80 14.42
N LEU A 105 -13.38 -1.29 13.53
CA LEU A 105 -13.39 -2.67 13.07
C LEU A 105 -12.68 -3.63 14.05
N ASN A 106 -11.73 -3.18 14.85
CA ASN A 106 -10.97 -4.04 15.78
C ASN A 106 -11.87 -4.87 16.73
N PRO A 107 -12.87 -4.31 17.43
CA PRO A 107 -13.78 -5.10 18.28
C PRO A 107 -14.73 -6.02 17.47
N ILE A 108 -14.93 -5.73 16.18
CA ILE A 108 -15.78 -6.52 15.27
C ILE A 108 -14.99 -7.72 14.73
N ILE A 109 -13.74 -7.52 14.33
CA ILE A 109 -12.84 -8.56 13.80
C ILE A 109 -12.34 -9.48 14.91
N GLY A 110 -12.09 -8.94 16.11
CA GLY A 110 -11.81 -9.73 17.31
C GLY A 110 -13.06 -10.35 17.94
N PHE A 111 -14.25 -9.94 17.51
CA PHE A 111 -15.55 -10.34 18.07
C PHE A 111 -15.71 -10.08 19.59
N GLU A 112 -14.77 -9.35 20.19
CA GLU A 112 -14.70 -9.00 21.62
C GLU A 112 -15.85 -8.07 22.04
N GLY A 113 -16.54 -7.45 21.07
CA GLY A 113 -17.73 -6.63 21.29
C GLY A 113 -19.08 -7.36 21.13
N LEU A 114 -19.11 -8.66 20.78
CA LEU A 114 -20.36 -9.40 20.70
C LEU A 114 -20.91 -9.67 22.11
N PRO A 115 -22.24 -9.49 22.35
CA PRO A 115 -22.84 -9.91 23.61
C PRO A 115 -22.60 -11.42 23.80
N ALA A 116 -22.29 -11.83 25.05
CA ALA A 116 -21.83 -13.18 25.39
C ALA A 116 -22.60 -14.34 24.72
N PRO A 117 -23.95 -14.32 24.59
CA PRO A 117 -24.68 -15.38 23.92
C PRO A 117 -24.36 -15.53 22.43
N LEU A 118 -24.03 -14.43 21.76
CA LEU A 118 -23.62 -14.45 20.35
C LEU A 118 -22.16 -14.88 20.22
N TYR A 119 -21.29 -14.48 21.15
CA TYR A 119 -19.90 -14.93 21.15
C TYR A 119 -19.80 -16.46 21.30
N ASP A 120 -20.52 -17.03 22.27
CA ASP A 120 -20.53 -18.46 22.56
C ASP A 120 -21.10 -19.31 21.41
N LEU A 121 -22.02 -18.74 20.63
CA LEU A 121 -22.55 -19.39 19.43
C LEU A 121 -21.59 -19.31 18.24
N TRP A 122 -20.93 -18.15 18.06
CA TRP A 122 -20.13 -17.89 16.87
C TRP A 122 -18.72 -18.53 16.95
N ALA A 123 -18.09 -18.52 18.13
CA ALA A 123 -16.71 -18.98 18.30
C ALA A 123 -16.46 -20.43 17.84
N PRO A 124 -17.31 -21.43 18.17
CA PRO A 124 -17.13 -22.78 17.66
C PRO A 124 -17.44 -22.90 16.16
N LEU A 125 -18.41 -22.12 15.65
CA LEU A 125 -18.79 -22.13 14.24
C LEU A 125 -17.65 -21.62 13.36
N SER A 126 -16.99 -20.54 13.78
CA SER A 126 -15.93 -19.89 13.04
C SER A 126 -14.65 -20.70 12.98
N TYR A 127 -14.28 -21.36 14.08
CA TYR A 127 -13.16 -22.28 14.11
C TYR A 127 -13.37 -23.46 13.14
N GLN A 128 -14.58 -24.04 13.12
CA GLN A 128 -14.91 -25.15 12.23
C GLN A 128 -14.95 -24.72 10.76
N LEU A 129 -15.52 -23.56 10.46
CA LEU A 129 -15.51 -22.99 9.11
C LEU A 129 -14.09 -22.66 8.66
N GLY A 130 -13.28 -22.03 9.52
CA GLY A 130 -11.89 -21.74 9.24
C GLY A 130 -11.09 -23.02 8.95
N LYS A 131 -11.26 -24.05 9.79
CA LYS A 131 -10.66 -25.37 9.59
C LYS A 131 -11.05 -25.98 8.24
N ALA A 132 -12.34 -26.02 7.93
CA ALA A 132 -12.85 -26.64 6.70
C ALA A 132 -12.46 -25.90 5.41
N VAL A 133 -12.39 -24.56 5.46
CA VAL A 133 -12.11 -23.73 4.27
C VAL A 133 -10.62 -23.54 4.03
N PHE A 134 -9.80 -23.49 5.09
CA PHE A 134 -8.37 -23.12 4.97
C PHE A 134 -7.39 -24.24 5.36
N PHE A 135 -7.69 -25.04 6.38
CA PHE A 135 -6.71 -26.00 6.93
C PHE A 135 -6.88 -27.42 6.39
N ASP A 136 -8.13 -27.85 6.22
CA ASP A 136 -8.48 -29.17 5.67
C ASP A 136 -8.72 -29.10 4.15
N ASN A 137 -8.65 -27.90 3.55
CA ASN A 137 -8.85 -27.70 2.12
C ASN A 137 -7.52 -27.71 1.35
N PRO A 138 -7.37 -28.55 0.31
CA PRO A 138 -6.12 -28.62 -0.46
C PRO A 138 -5.77 -27.33 -1.22
N LEU A 139 -6.73 -26.42 -1.41
CA LEU A 139 -6.53 -25.08 -1.97
C LEU A 139 -6.25 -24.00 -0.90
N GLY A 140 -6.38 -24.35 0.37
CA GLY A 140 -6.23 -23.44 1.52
C GLY A 140 -4.93 -22.62 1.54
N PRO A 141 -3.75 -23.19 1.23
CA PRO A 141 -2.49 -22.44 1.17
C PRO A 141 -2.47 -21.32 0.12
N TYR A 142 -3.25 -21.47 -0.96
CA TYR A 142 -3.35 -20.47 -2.03
C TYR A 142 -4.42 -19.41 -1.76
N LEU A 143 -5.37 -19.69 -0.85
CA LEU A 143 -6.34 -18.71 -0.34
C LEU A 143 -5.72 -17.76 0.70
N LEU A 144 -4.52 -18.03 1.20
CA LEU A 144 -3.73 -17.07 2.01
C LEU A 144 -3.01 -16.01 1.16
N ALA A 145 -3.01 -16.14 -0.17
CA ALA A 145 -2.64 -15.05 -1.06
C ALA A 145 -3.57 -13.83 -0.84
N PRO A 146 -3.18 -12.59 -1.22
CA PRO A 146 -3.91 -11.36 -0.93
C PRO A 146 -5.42 -11.39 -1.26
N VAL A 147 -5.84 -12.25 -2.19
CA VAL A 147 -7.25 -12.46 -2.58
C VAL A 147 -8.09 -13.11 -1.47
N GLY A 148 -7.59 -14.12 -0.76
CA GLY A 148 -8.43 -14.79 0.24
C GLY A 148 -8.44 -14.10 1.61
N ILE A 149 -7.40 -13.35 1.96
CA ILE A 149 -7.48 -12.39 3.09
C ILE A 149 -8.56 -11.34 2.81
N ALA A 150 -8.59 -10.78 1.59
CA ALA A 150 -9.63 -9.84 1.18
C ALA A 150 -11.03 -10.49 1.16
N ALA A 151 -11.16 -11.74 0.74
CA ALA A 151 -12.42 -12.47 0.74
C ALA A 151 -12.94 -12.77 2.16
N ILE A 152 -12.05 -13.11 3.10
CA ILE A 152 -12.41 -13.30 4.52
C ILE A 152 -12.91 -11.99 5.11
N ILE A 153 -12.18 -10.89 4.88
CA ILE A 153 -12.59 -9.56 5.35
C ILE A 153 -13.95 -9.19 4.75
N PHE A 154 -14.15 -9.44 3.45
CA PHE A 154 -15.42 -9.16 2.78
C PHE A 154 -16.58 -9.99 3.33
N ILE A 155 -16.39 -11.29 3.57
CA ILE A 155 -17.42 -12.18 4.12
C ILE A 155 -17.76 -11.80 5.56
N VAL A 156 -16.76 -11.46 6.37
CA VAL A 156 -16.95 -11.03 7.77
C VAL A 156 -17.68 -9.69 7.82
N VAL A 157 -17.27 -8.71 6.99
CA VAL A 157 -17.94 -7.40 6.88
C VAL A 157 -19.38 -7.56 6.40
N LEU A 158 -19.65 -8.45 5.44
CA LEU A 158 -20.98 -8.72 4.91
C LEU A 158 -21.87 -9.43 5.95
N ALA A 159 -21.33 -10.40 6.68
CA ALA A 159 -22.04 -11.09 7.75
C ALA A 159 -22.42 -10.15 8.90
N VAL A 160 -21.49 -9.27 9.31
CA VAL A 160 -21.74 -8.26 10.35
C VAL A 160 -22.77 -7.23 9.87
N SER A 161 -22.69 -6.78 8.62
CA SER A 161 -23.65 -5.85 8.04
C SER A 161 -25.07 -6.44 7.99
N LEU A 162 -25.20 -7.72 7.63
CA LEU A 162 -26.48 -8.44 7.64
C LEU A 162 -27.03 -8.64 9.05
N LEU A 163 -26.17 -8.95 10.03
CA LEU A 163 -26.55 -9.11 11.43
C LEU A 163 -27.08 -7.80 12.01
N VAL A 164 -26.37 -6.68 11.77
CA VAL A 164 -26.80 -5.35 12.21
C VAL A 164 -28.13 -4.97 11.55
N PHE A 165 -28.30 -5.26 10.25
CA PHE A 165 -29.57 -5.04 9.56
C PHE A 165 -30.72 -5.81 10.22
N PHE A 166 -30.54 -7.10 10.54
CA PHE A 166 -31.59 -7.92 11.14
C PHE A 166 -31.92 -7.54 12.58
N LEU A 167 -30.92 -7.16 13.38
CA LEU A 167 -31.11 -6.86 14.81
C LEU A 167 -31.59 -5.44 15.07
N TYR A 168 -31.23 -4.47 14.23
CA TYR A 168 -31.51 -3.06 14.50
C TYR A 168 -32.39 -2.38 13.45
N VAL A 169 -32.24 -2.73 12.17
CA VAL A 169 -32.94 -2.02 11.08
C VAL A 169 -34.28 -2.68 10.75
N LEU A 170 -34.32 -4.01 10.68
CA LEU A 170 -35.52 -4.78 10.36
C LEU A 170 -36.67 -4.59 11.37
N PRO A 171 -36.48 -4.61 12.70
CA PRO A 171 -37.59 -4.39 13.63
C PRO A 171 -38.19 -2.99 13.51
N VAL A 172 -37.37 -1.96 13.28
CA VAL A 172 -37.84 -0.57 13.06
C VAL A 172 -38.65 -0.46 11.75
N LEU A 173 -38.20 -1.14 10.69
CA LEU A 173 -38.95 -1.20 9.43
C LEU A 173 -40.29 -1.93 9.59
N LEU A 174 -40.31 -3.04 10.33
CA LEU A 174 -41.54 -3.80 10.60
C LEU A 174 -42.52 -2.99 11.46
N GLU A 175 -42.02 -2.20 12.41
CA GLU A 175 -42.84 -1.33 13.25
C GLU A 175 -43.44 -0.17 12.45
N ALA A 176 -42.67 0.43 11.53
CA ALA A 176 -43.14 1.46 10.59
C ALA A 176 -44.19 0.95 9.59
N ILE A 177 -44.16 -0.34 9.23
CA ILE A 177 -45.13 -0.99 8.32
C ILE A 177 -46.37 -1.51 9.08
N SER A 178 -46.26 -1.76 10.39
CA SER A 178 -47.36 -2.30 11.20
C SER A 178 -48.65 -1.45 11.24
N PRO A 179 -48.64 -0.10 11.30
CA PRO A 179 -49.87 0.69 11.29
C PRO A 179 -50.56 0.71 9.92
N THR A 180 -49.81 0.71 8.81
CA THR A 180 -50.35 0.66 7.45
C THR A 180 -50.97 -0.70 7.12
N LEU A 181 -50.41 -1.81 7.63
CA LEU A 181 -51.00 -3.13 7.52
C LEU A 181 -52.22 -3.32 8.45
N ARG A 182 -52.24 -2.73 9.64
CA ARG A 182 -53.43 -2.71 10.53
C ARG A 182 -54.59 -1.91 9.94
N ALA A 183 -54.31 -0.82 9.21
CA ALA A 183 -55.32 -0.06 8.47
C ALA A 183 -55.95 -0.85 7.31
N LEU A 184 -55.23 -1.85 6.76
CA LEU A 184 -55.73 -2.76 5.73
C LEU A 184 -56.46 -3.98 6.31
N SER A 185 -56.33 -4.30 7.61
CA SER A 185 -56.87 -5.53 8.20
C SER A 185 -58.22 -5.40 8.93
N PHE A 186 -58.83 -4.22 9.00
CA PHE A 186 -60.17 -4.06 9.59
C PHE A 186 -60.99 -2.98 8.88
N SER A 187 -61.63 -3.35 7.78
CA SER A 187 -62.94 -2.79 7.43
C SER A 187 -63.99 -3.87 7.68
N PRO A 188 -64.96 -3.68 8.59
CA PRO A 188 -65.97 -4.67 8.88
C PRO A 188 -66.98 -4.71 7.72
N ILE A 189 -66.81 -5.68 6.82
CA ILE A 189 -67.80 -5.97 5.75
C ILE A 189 -69.12 -6.54 6.33
N PHE A 190 -69.20 -6.82 7.64
CA PHE A 190 -70.39 -7.35 8.31
C PHE A 190 -71.17 -6.32 9.15
N GLY A 191 -71.43 -5.14 8.57
CA GLY A 191 -72.28 -4.10 9.19
C GLY A 191 -73.63 -3.83 8.50
N ALA A 192 -73.90 -4.41 7.33
CA ALA A 192 -75.01 -4.01 6.47
C ALA A 192 -75.99 -5.14 6.09
N LEU A 193 -76.34 -6.03 7.04
CA LEU A 193 -77.36 -7.07 6.80
C LEU A 193 -78.28 -7.36 8.01
N THR A 194 -78.51 -6.36 8.87
CA THR A 194 -79.58 -6.38 9.90
C THR A 194 -80.47 -5.13 9.86
N ALA A 195 -80.56 -4.46 8.71
CA ALA A 195 -81.45 -3.32 8.52
C ALA A 195 -82.08 -3.28 7.11
N ILE A 196 -82.64 -4.40 6.64
CA ILE A 196 -83.69 -4.39 5.61
C ILE A 196 -84.77 -5.39 6.05
N ALA A 197 -85.96 -4.83 6.30
CA ALA A 197 -87.24 -5.49 6.38
C ALA A 197 -87.65 -6.09 5.02
#